data_AF-A0A3N2KWI1-F1
#
_entry.id   AF-A0A3N2KWI1-F1
#
_cell.length_a   1.000
_cell.length_b   1.000
_cell.length_c   1.000
_cell.angle_alpha   90.00
_cell.angle_beta   90.00
_cell.angle_gamma   90.00
#
_symmetry.space_group_name_H-M   'P 1'
#
loop_
_entity.id
_entity.type
_entity.pdbx_description
1 polymer ?
#
loop_
_entity_poly.entity_id
_entity_poly.type
_entity_poly.pdbx_seq_one_letter_code
_entity_poly.pdbx_strand_id
1 'polypeptide(L)'
;MDINNFAAAIEPFFWVEHESTISVCLTVGEYKTEIFQSREDEGFEGNGYDWESLARVFIDEQAPELSESIDFDSEGSMFCAYSSDKEALRKFILQFKEACENKKLIMDLFSHAELD
;
A
#
# COMPACT_ATOMS: atom_id res chain seq x y z
N MET A 1 -15.18 11.58 10.31
CA MET A 1 -14.75 10.20 10.64
C MET A 1 -14.10 10.26 11.99
N ASP A 2 -14.68 9.61 13.00
CA ASP A 2 -14.00 9.36 14.27
C ASP A 2 -12.74 8.53 14.02
N ILE A 3 -11.66 8.77 14.78
CA ILE A 3 -10.36 8.08 14.63
C ILE A 3 -10.54 6.55 14.69
N ASN A 4 -11.45 6.07 15.55
CA ASN A 4 -11.78 4.65 15.67
C ASN A 4 -12.38 4.05 14.39
N ASN A 5 -13.13 4.85 13.61
CA ASN A 5 -13.71 4.40 12.33
C ASN A 5 -12.65 4.40 11.21
N PHE A 6 -11.67 5.31 11.29
CA PHE A 6 -10.59 5.36 10.32
C PHE A 6 -9.65 4.16 10.46
N ALA A 7 -9.17 3.88 11.68
CA ALA A 7 -8.27 2.74 11.92
C ALA A 7 -8.91 1.42 11.46
N ALA A 8 -10.18 1.19 11.82
CA ALA A 8 -10.92 0.00 11.37
C ALA A 8 -11.14 -0.05 9.84
N ALA A 9 -11.28 1.10 9.17
CA ALA A 9 -11.47 1.16 7.73
C ALA A 9 -10.21 0.79 6.94
N ILE A 10 -9.02 0.97 7.53
CA ILE A 10 -7.75 0.68 6.89
C ILE A 10 -7.15 -0.66 7.32
N GLU A 11 -7.72 -1.38 8.30
CA GLU A 11 -7.22 -2.71 8.70
C GLU A 11 -7.06 -3.65 7.50
N PRO A 12 -5.93 -4.36 7.35
CA PRO A 12 -4.88 -4.57 8.36
C PRO A 12 -3.71 -3.55 8.31
N PHE A 13 -3.82 -2.50 7.52
CA PHE A 13 -2.87 -1.40 7.59
C PHE A 13 -3.04 -0.62 8.90
N PHE A 14 -1.95 -0.05 9.39
CA PHE A 14 -1.96 0.74 10.62
C PHE A 14 -1.30 2.09 10.42
N TRP A 15 -1.90 3.11 11.03
CA TRP A 15 -1.47 4.50 10.92
C TRP A 15 -0.53 4.86 12.07
N VAL A 16 0.60 5.48 11.76
CA VAL A 16 1.62 5.91 12.74
C VAL A 16 1.88 7.40 12.56
N GLU A 17 1.81 8.15 13.65
CA GLU A 17 2.17 9.58 13.65
C GLU A 17 3.56 9.77 14.25
N HIS A 18 4.43 10.48 13.51
CA HIS A 18 5.75 10.91 13.95
C HIS A 18 5.74 12.43 14.18
N GLU A 19 6.85 13.01 14.64
CA GLU A 19 6.91 14.44 14.97
C GLU A 19 6.67 15.36 13.75
N SER A 20 7.11 14.96 12.57
CA SER A 20 7.05 15.77 11.33
C SER A 20 6.39 15.07 10.15
N THR A 21 6.14 13.76 10.26
CA THR A 21 5.58 12.94 9.19
C THR A 21 4.55 11.97 9.75
N ILE A 22 3.79 11.38 8.84
CA ILE A 22 2.84 10.31 9.12
C ILE A 22 3.18 9.14 8.21
N SER A 23 3.02 7.93 8.71
CA SER A 23 3.24 6.71 7.93
C SER A 23 2.07 5.75 8.06
N VAL A 24 1.89 4.94 7.03
CA VAL A 24 0.97 3.82 7.01
C VAL A 24 1.76 2.57 6.68
N CYS A 25 1.59 1.56 7.51
CA CYS A 25 2.40 0.36 7.45
C CYS A 25 1.51 -0.88 7.40
N LEU A 26 2.07 -1.97 6.88
CA LEU A 26 1.45 -3.29 6.87
C LEU A 26 2.52 -4.32 7.21
N THR A 27 2.25 -5.16 8.20
CA THR A 27 3.03 -6.37 8.42
C THR A 27 2.66 -7.40 7.36
N VAL A 28 3.64 -7.86 6.59
CA VAL A 28 3.40 -8.78 5.48
C VAL A 28 3.19 -10.21 5.96
N GLY A 29 2.57 -11.04 5.11
CA GLY A 29 2.47 -12.49 5.32
C GLY A 29 1.06 -13.04 5.59
N GLU A 30 0.07 -12.20 5.90
CA GLU A 30 -1.32 -12.67 6.13
C GLU A 30 -2.36 -11.98 5.25
N TYR A 31 -2.14 -10.71 4.91
CA TYR A 31 -3.10 -9.95 4.12
C TYR A 31 -2.87 -10.17 2.63
N LYS A 32 -3.92 -10.58 1.90
CA LYS A 32 -3.97 -10.67 0.43
C LYS A 32 -2.75 -11.34 -0.22
N THR A 33 -2.16 -12.34 0.44
CA THR A 33 -0.97 -13.05 -0.03
C THR A 33 -1.21 -13.70 -1.39
N GLU A 34 -2.47 -14.04 -1.71
CA GLU A 34 -2.86 -14.63 -2.99
C GLU A 34 -2.57 -13.74 -4.21
N ILE A 35 -2.40 -12.43 -4.03
CA ILE A 35 -2.03 -11.50 -5.11
C ILE A 35 -0.62 -11.86 -5.60
N PHE A 36 0.34 -11.90 -4.68
CA PHE A 36 1.75 -12.13 -5.00
C PHE A 36 2.03 -13.57 -5.40
N GLN A 37 1.31 -14.53 -4.81
CA GLN A 37 1.37 -15.94 -5.21
C GLN A 37 1.04 -16.17 -6.70
N SER A 38 0.32 -15.24 -7.34
CA SER A 38 -0.01 -15.34 -8.76
C SER A 38 1.17 -15.13 -9.71
N ARG A 39 2.26 -14.51 -9.21
CA ARG A 39 3.51 -14.22 -9.94
C ARG A 39 4.73 -14.68 -9.12
N GLU A 40 4.56 -15.69 -8.27
CA GLU A 40 5.66 -16.27 -7.47
C GLU A 40 6.76 -16.85 -8.37
N ASP A 41 6.40 -17.36 -9.55
CA ASP A 41 7.33 -17.86 -10.56
C ASP A 41 8.20 -16.78 -11.19
N GLU A 42 7.80 -15.51 -11.10
CA GLU A 42 8.59 -14.36 -11.52
C GLU A 42 9.54 -13.87 -10.43
N GLY A 43 9.27 -14.21 -9.16
CA GLY A 43 10.10 -13.86 -8.00
C GLY A 43 9.39 -13.05 -6.92
N PHE A 44 8.09 -12.77 -7.06
CA PHE A 44 7.31 -12.08 -6.03
C PHE A 44 7.05 -12.99 -4.82
N GLU A 45 7.30 -12.48 -3.61
CA GLU A 45 7.15 -13.23 -2.36
C GLU A 45 5.95 -12.71 -1.52
N GLY A 46 5.44 -11.54 -1.86
CA GLY A 46 4.51 -10.77 -1.03
C GLY A 46 5.19 -10.08 0.16
N ASN A 47 6.47 -9.77 0.01
CA ASN A 47 7.26 -9.03 0.99
C ASN A 47 6.96 -7.51 0.91
N GLY A 48 7.55 -6.69 1.78
CA GLY A 48 7.23 -5.26 1.80
C GLY A 48 7.61 -4.51 0.52
N TYR A 49 8.67 -4.95 -0.20
CA TYR A 49 9.06 -4.37 -1.48
C TYR A 49 8.04 -4.71 -2.58
N ASP A 50 7.50 -5.93 -2.58
CA ASP A 50 6.45 -6.32 -3.53
C ASP A 50 5.17 -5.47 -3.34
N TRP A 51 4.81 -5.23 -2.08
CA TRP A 51 3.72 -4.32 -1.72
C TRP A 51 4.00 -2.88 -2.15
N GLU A 52 5.25 -2.44 -2.06
CA GLU A 52 5.68 -1.14 -2.55
C GLU A 52 5.55 -1.02 -4.06
N SER A 53 6.03 -2.00 -4.83
CA SER A 53 5.87 -2.04 -6.28
C SER A 53 4.39 -1.95 -6.68
N LEU A 54 3.52 -2.70 -5.99
CA LEU A 54 2.07 -2.63 -6.20
C LEU A 54 1.49 -1.25 -5.86
N ALA A 55 1.93 -0.64 -4.76
CA ALA A 55 1.47 0.68 -4.34
C ALA A 55 1.93 1.79 -5.31
N ARG A 56 3.14 1.69 -5.87
CA ARG A 56 3.66 2.60 -6.89
C ARG A 56 2.80 2.55 -8.15
N VAL A 57 2.52 1.35 -8.67
CA VAL A 57 1.61 1.19 -9.82
C VAL A 57 0.22 1.74 -9.52
N PHE A 58 -0.30 1.49 -8.31
CA PHE A 58 -1.58 2.06 -7.92
C PHE A 58 -1.58 3.59 -7.95
N ILE A 59 -0.53 4.24 -7.43
CA ILE A 59 -0.41 5.71 -7.48
C ILE A 59 -0.35 6.17 -8.93
N ASP A 60 0.51 5.58 -9.76
CA ASP A 60 0.71 6.00 -11.15
C ASP A 60 -0.57 5.89 -11.98
N GLU A 61 -1.38 4.85 -11.76
CA GLU A 61 -2.57 4.58 -12.56
C GLU A 61 -3.87 5.14 -11.97
N GLN A 62 -4.03 5.12 -10.65
CA GLN A 62 -5.31 5.44 -9.99
C GLN A 62 -5.31 6.78 -9.26
N ALA A 63 -4.14 7.24 -8.81
CA ALA A 63 -4.02 8.47 -8.02
C ALA A 63 -2.73 9.25 -8.33
N PRO A 64 -2.46 9.61 -9.60
CA PRO A 64 -1.18 10.21 -9.99
C PRO A 64 -0.92 11.55 -9.28
N GLU A 65 -1.96 12.22 -8.80
CA GLU A 65 -1.85 13.44 -7.99
C GLU A 65 -1.16 13.22 -6.63
N LEU A 66 -0.99 11.97 -6.18
CA LEU A 66 -0.35 11.63 -4.91
C LEU A 66 1.14 11.27 -5.07
N SER A 67 1.64 11.12 -6.30
CA SER A 67 3.01 10.70 -6.60
C SER A 67 4.10 11.59 -6.00
N GLU A 68 3.87 12.91 -5.95
CA GLU A 68 4.82 13.86 -5.34
C GLU A 68 4.65 14.00 -3.83
N SER A 69 3.59 13.41 -3.25
CA SER A 69 3.25 13.57 -1.83
C SER A 69 3.56 12.33 -1.00
N ILE A 70 3.77 11.17 -1.63
CA ILE A 70 3.91 9.90 -0.94
C ILE A 70 5.25 9.28 -1.32
N ASP A 71 6.05 9.06 -0.28
CA ASP A 71 7.29 8.32 -0.37
C ASP A 71 7.11 6.95 0.31
N PHE A 72 8.05 6.05 0.06
CA PHE A 72 8.05 4.70 0.59
C PHE A 72 9.38 4.36 1.24
N ASP A 73 9.33 3.53 2.28
CA ASP A 73 10.49 3.03 3.04
C ASP A 73 10.21 1.60 3.48
N SER A 74 9.80 0.76 2.52
CA SER A 74 9.42 -0.62 2.83
C SER A 74 10.63 -1.49 3.12
N GLU A 75 10.41 -2.52 3.94
CA GLU A 75 11.39 -3.54 4.28
C GLU A 75 10.80 -4.92 3.98
N GLY A 76 11.64 -5.96 3.88
CA GLY A 76 11.16 -7.31 3.56
C GLY A 76 10.01 -7.82 4.44
N SER A 77 9.93 -7.40 5.71
CA SER A 77 8.85 -7.80 6.63
C SER A 77 7.69 -6.79 6.75
N MET A 78 7.82 -5.61 6.16
CA MET A 78 6.88 -4.51 6.38
C MET A 78 6.79 -3.60 5.17
N PHE A 79 5.58 -3.40 4.65
CA PHE A 79 5.31 -2.30 3.74
C PHE A 79 5.21 -0.98 4.53
N CYS A 80 5.80 0.10 4.01
CA CYS A 80 5.73 1.41 4.63
C CYS A 80 5.61 2.52 3.57
N ALA A 81 4.53 3.29 3.64
CA ALA A 81 4.36 4.54 2.90
C ALA A 81 4.27 5.71 3.89
N TYR A 82 4.90 6.83 3.59
CA TYR A 82 4.93 7.99 4.46
C TYR A 82 4.75 9.30 3.70
N SER A 83 4.33 10.33 4.44
CA SER A 83 4.15 11.68 3.91
C SER A 83 4.23 12.73 5.01
N SER A 84 4.54 13.97 4.63
CA SER A 84 4.30 15.15 5.48
C SER A 84 2.89 15.72 5.29
N ASP A 85 2.18 15.34 4.22
CA ASP A 85 0.78 15.67 3.97
C ASP A 85 -0.14 14.56 4.50
N LYS A 86 -0.72 14.82 5.66
CA LYS A 86 -1.66 13.92 6.34
C LYS A 86 -2.87 13.57 5.49
N GLU A 87 -3.42 14.52 4.74
CA GLU A 87 -4.61 14.27 3.95
C GLU A 87 -4.27 13.50 2.68
N ALA A 88 -3.11 13.73 2.08
CA ALA A 88 -2.61 12.93 0.95
C ALA A 88 -2.44 11.46 1.33
N LEU A 89 -1.71 11.15 2.42
CA LEU A 89 -1.52 9.76 2.82
C LEU A 89 -2.83 9.11 3.26
N ARG A 90 -3.72 9.86 3.93
CA ARG A 90 -5.06 9.39 4.30
C ARG A 90 -5.87 9.00 3.06
N LYS A 91 -5.85 9.84 2.03
CA LYS A 91 -6.55 9.58 0.77
C LYS A 91 -5.97 8.34 0.08
N PHE A 92 -4.66 8.24 0.01
CA PHE A 92 -3.98 7.07 -0.53
C PHE A 92 -4.41 5.79 0.17
N ILE A 93 -4.30 5.71 1.49
CA ILE A 93 -4.55 4.42 2.16
C ILE A 93 -6.00 3.98 2.03
N LEU A 94 -6.97 4.91 2.06
CA LEU A 94 -8.37 4.56 1.86
C LEU A 94 -8.61 4.00 0.46
N GLN A 95 -8.08 4.65 -0.57
CA GLN A 95 -8.27 4.19 -1.95
C GLN A 95 -7.48 2.92 -2.25
N PHE A 96 -6.25 2.82 -1.76
CA PHE A 96 -5.41 1.64 -1.92
C PHE A 96 -6.02 0.43 -1.21
N LYS A 97 -6.59 0.62 -0.01
CA LYS A 97 -7.33 -0.41 0.70
C LYS A 97 -8.55 -0.89 -0.08
N GLU A 98 -9.32 0.04 -0.65
CA GLU A 98 -10.46 -0.30 -1.52
C GLU A 98 -10.01 -1.07 -2.77
N ALA A 99 -8.89 -0.67 -3.38
CA ALA A 99 -8.30 -1.39 -4.51
C ALA A 99 -7.91 -2.82 -4.13
N CYS A 100 -7.25 -3.02 -2.99
CA CYS A 100 -6.89 -4.34 -2.46
C CYS A 100 -8.10 -5.27 -2.24
N GLU A 101 -9.28 -4.72 -1.95
CA GLU A 101 -10.51 -5.50 -1.82
C GLU A 101 -11.20 -5.78 -3.15
N ASN A 102 -10.86 -5.05 -4.20
CA ASN A 102 -11.33 -5.32 -5.55
C ASN A 102 -10.36 -6.25 -6.27
N LYS A 103 -10.62 -7.57 -6.16
CA LYS A 103 -9.78 -8.61 -6.77
C LYS A 103 -9.47 -8.36 -8.25
N LYS A 104 -10.42 -7.86 -9.05
CA LYS A 104 -10.17 -7.63 -10.48
C LYS A 104 -9.19 -6.48 -10.68
N LEU A 105 -9.40 -5.38 -9.97
CA LEU A 105 -8.55 -4.19 -10.06
C LEU A 105 -7.14 -4.48 -9.53
N ILE A 106 -7.02 -5.07 -8.35
CA ILE A 106 -5.69 -5.26 -7.75
C ILE A 106 -4.82 -6.23 -8.53
N MET A 107 -5.42 -7.26 -9.14
CA MET A 107 -4.67 -8.20 -10.00
C MET A 107 -4.25 -7.56 -11.33
N ASP A 108 -5.06 -6.64 -11.86
CA ASP A 108 -4.73 -5.86 -13.07
C ASP A 108 -3.56 -4.92 -12.79
N LEU A 109 -3.63 -4.14 -11.70
CA LEU A 109 -2.52 -3.30 -11.24
C LEU A 109 -1.26 -4.12 -10.96
N PHE A 110 -1.40 -5.24 -10.25
CA PHE A 110 -0.25 -6.10 -9.94
C PHE A 110 0.38 -6.71 -11.18
N SER A 111 -0.34 -6.83 -12.31
CA SER A 111 0.25 -7.32 -13.57
C SER A 111 1.23 -6.33 -14.20
N HIS A 112 1.20 -5.05 -13.81
CA HIS A 112 2.15 -4.02 -14.24
C HIS A 112 3.23 -3.74 -13.20
N ALA A 113 3.21 -4.42 -12.05
CA ALA A 113 4.25 -4.30 -11.04
C ALA A 113 5.54 -4.96 -11.53
N GLU A 114 6.67 -4.32 -11.24
CA GLU A 114 8.00 -4.84 -11.55
C GLU A 114 8.72 -5.24 -10.26
N LEU A 115 9.58 -6.25 -10.35
CA LEU A 115 10.51 -6.58 -9.29
C LEU A 115 11.65 -5.54 -9.31
N ASP A 116 11.96 -4.99 -8.14
CA ASP A 116 13.08 -4.05 -7.96
C ASP A 116 14.43 -4.79 -7.87
#